data_AF-A0A139SNH2-F1
#
_entry.id   AF-A0A139SNH2-F1
#
_cell.length_a   1.000
_cell.length_b   1.000
_cell.length_c   1.000
_cell.angle_alpha   90.00
_cell.angle_beta   90.00
_cell.angle_gamma   90.00
#
_symmetry.space_group_name_H-M   'P 1'
#
loop_
_entity.id
_entity.type
_entity.pdbx_description
1 polymer ?
#
loop_
_entity_poly.entity_id
_entity_poly.type
_entity_poly.pdbx_seq_one_letter_code
_entity_poly.pdbx_strand_id
1 'polypeptide(L)'
;MMSMIMTVLVLFCALLLLMLVLMFPEVIPVRYQLIARLDCPDGEFVIDVRPYNPSLAGTAFLDIRYRYRGVVLTGISYNGYDKYLLKYLHQVDPELREQITRSGFTLYFPPEQFGADEVARVAACINANQWELEKASYKNIFGKFSFGLVSTRTELSHYKPHEIDLIICANSPIADLYSDDYLTIIIEREGAVILLIEPAGTKVPAEAFSWGKVLPPRFGFGRPRLELNPVIFNGETYDSQFAKLLGRHTYGLNRRTINQNYKVVPPVSTDR
;
A
#
# COMPACT_ATOMS: atom_id res chain seq x y z
N MET A 1 -22.29 -46.62 -26.84
CA MET A 1 -22.90 -45.29 -26.56
C MET A 1 -22.39 -44.64 -25.27
N MET A 2 -22.33 -45.33 -24.13
CA MET A 2 -21.83 -44.75 -22.86
C MET A 2 -20.40 -44.17 -22.94
N SER A 3 -19.48 -44.82 -23.66
CA SER A 3 -18.10 -44.35 -23.80
C SER A 3 -18.00 -42.99 -24.50
N MET A 4 -18.85 -42.73 -25.49
CA MET A 4 -18.80 -41.49 -26.29
C MET A 4 -19.34 -40.29 -25.50
N ILE A 5 -20.38 -40.52 -24.70
CA ILE A 5 -20.97 -39.51 -23.82
C ILE A 5 -19.95 -39.11 -22.74
N MET A 6 -19.21 -40.07 -22.19
CA MET A 6 -18.20 -39.81 -21.17
C MET A 6 -17.02 -38.98 -21.71
N THR A 7 -16.56 -39.25 -22.94
CA THR A 7 -15.49 -38.46 -23.58
C THR A 7 -15.92 -37.02 -23.84
N VAL A 8 -17.16 -36.80 -24.31
CA VAL A 8 -17.71 -35.46 -24.56
C VAL A 8 -17.85 -34.68 -23.23
N LEU A 9 -18.30 -35.34 -22.17
CA LEU A 9 -18.45 -34.71 -20.85
C LEU A 9 -17.09 -34.29 -20.27
N VAL A 10 -16.06 -35.14 -20.39
CA VAL A 10 -14.70 -34.82 -19.94
C VAL A 10 -14.11 -33.65 -20.72
N LEU A 11 -14.30 -33.61 -22.05
CA LEU A 11 -13.83 -32.49 -22.88
C LEU A 11 -14.53 -31.18 -22.50
N PHE A 12 -15.84 -31.23 -22.26
CA PHE A 12 -16.62 -30.07 -21.88
C PHE A 12 -16.22 -29.54 -20.49
N CYS A 13 -16.00 -30.43 -19.51
CA CYS A 13 -15.48 -30.05 -18.20
C CYS A 13 -14.06 -29.48 -18.28
N ALA A 14 -13.18 -30.03 -19.12
CA ALA A 14 -11.84 -29.50 -19.33
C ALA A 14 -11.86 -28.10 -19.98
N LEU A 15 -12.75 -27.88 -20.96
CA LEU A 15 -12.98 -26.57 -21.57
C LEU A 15 -13.57 -25.56 -20.58
N LEU A 16 -14.51 -25.96 -19.74
CA LEU A 16 -15.06 -25.13 -18.68
C LEU A 16 -14.01 -24.75 -17.63
N LEU A 17 -13.16 -25.69 -17.23
CA LEU A 17 -12.04 -25.42 -16.33
C LEU A 17 -11.00 -24.49 -16.97
N LEU A 18 -10.69 -24.67 -18.25
CA LEU A 18 -9.79 -23.79 -19.00
C LEU A 18 -10.38 -22.37 -19.12
N MET A 19 -11.68 -22.27 -19.43
CA MET A 19 -12.41 -21.01 -19.46
C MET A 19 -12.45 -20.35 -18.08
N LEU A 20 -12.67 -21.10 -17.00
CA LEU A 20 -12.55 -20.59 -15.63
C LEU A 20 -11.14 -20.04 -15.38
N VAL A 21 -10.08 -20.80 -15.67
CA VAL A 21 -8.69 -20.37 -15.49
C VAL A 21 -8.36 -19.12 -16.31
N LEU A 22 -8.92 -18.97 -17.51
CA LEU A 22 -8.76 -17.77 -18.33
C LEU A 22 -9.61 -16.59 -17.86
N MET A 23 -10.76 -16.86 -17.22
CA MET A 23 -11.68 -15.85 -16.64
C MET A 23 -11.24 -15.37 -15.26
N PHE A 24 -10.39 -16.13 -14.56
CA PHE A 24 -9.69 -15.66 -13.37
C PHE A 24 -8.32 -15.14 -13.78
N PRO A 25 -8.15 -13.82 -14.01
CA PRO A 25 -6.82 -13.26 -14.17
C PRO A 25 -6.08 -13.47 -12.85
N GLU A 26 -5.31 -14.55 -12.75
CA GLU A 26 -4.18 -14.56 -11.83
C GLU A 26 -3.27 -13.43 -12.32
N VAL A 27 -3.29 -12.33 -11.56
CA VAL A 27 -2.37 -11.22 -11.74
C VAL A 27 -0.99 -11.81 -11.52
N ILE A 28 -0.29 -12.15 -12.60
CA ILE A 28 1.15 -12.46 -12.52
C ILE A 28 1.76 -11.26 -11.80
N PRO A 29 2.31 -11.44 -10.59
CA PRO A 29 2.77 -10.32 -9.80
C PRO A 29 3.89 -9.64 -10.58
N VAL A 30 3.64 -8.41 -11.03
CA VAL A 30 4.65 -7.67 -11.78
C VAL A 30 5.84 -7.46 -10.84
N ARG A 31 7.03 -7.85 -11.31
CA ARG A 31 8.25 -7.74 -10.52
C ARG A 31 8.60 -6.26 -10.36
N TYR A 32 9.18 -5.95 -9.21
CA TYR A 32 9.84 -4.67 -8.99
C TYR A 32 11.00 -4.49 -9.97
N GLN A 33 11.03 -3.33 -10.60
CA GLN A 33 12.06 -2.86 -11.52
C GLN A 33 12.89 -1.79 -10.81
N LEU A 34 14.21 -1.93 -10.89
CA LEU A 34 15.15 -0.99 -10.31
C LEU A 34 15.09 0.36 -11.04
N ILE A 35 14.90 1.44 -10.30
CA ILE A 35 14.86 2.81 -10.83
C ILE A 35 16.16 3.53 -10.54
N ALA A 36 16.52 3.58 -9.27
CA ALA A 36 17.70 4.26 -8.81
C ALA A 36 18.40 3.41 -7.75
N ARG A 37 19.72 3.50 -7.77
CA ARG A 37 20.63 2.91 -6.80
C ARG A 37 21.66 3.97 -6.48
N LEU A 38 21.79 4.31 -5.21
CA LEU A 38 22.83 5.20 -4.70
C LEU A 38 23.71 4.43 -3.73
N ASP A 39 25.02 4.49 -3.96
CA ASP A 39 26.00 3.94 -3.03
C ASP A 39 26.27 4.99 -1.94
N CYS A 40 25.56 4.87 -0.81
CA CYS A 40 25.74 5.77 0.34
C CYS A 40 26.76 5.21 1.33
N PRO A 41 27.33 6.04 2.23
CA PRO A 41 28.50 5.68 3.05
C PRO A 41 28.36 4.38 3.84
N ASP A 42 27.20 4.11 4.42
CA ASP A 42 26.96 2.91 5.23
C ASP A 42 26.13 1.83 4.50
N GLY A 43 25.81 2.04 3.22
CA GLY A 43 25.12 1.03 2.40
C GLY A 43 24.35 1.56 1.21
N GLU A 44 23.76 0.63 0.46
CA GLU A 44 23.01 0.92 -0.77
C GLU A 44 21.60 1.45 -0.46
N PHE A 45 21.27 2.62 -1.01
CA PHE A 45 19.89 3.14 -1.08
C PHE A 45 19.28 2.82 -2.44
N VAL A 46 18.09 2.24 -2.45
CA VAL A 46 17.45 1.71 -3.65
C VAL A 46 16.01 2.18 -3.76
N ILE A 47 15.64 2.59 -4.97
CA ILE A 47 14.26 2.84 -5.36
C ILE A 47 13.89 1.79 -6.40
N ASP A 48 12.92 0.94 -6.05
CA ASP A 48 12.29 0.02 -6.99
C ASP A 48 10.84 0.43 -7.23
N VAL A 49 10.31 0.14 -8.41
CA VAL A 49 8.89 0.36 -8.71
C VAL A 49 8.28 -0.81 -9.45
N ARG A 50 6.98 -0.97 -9.35
CA ARG A 50 6.24 -1.87 -10.23
C ARG A 50 4.89 -1.27 -10.60
N PRO A 51 4.40 -1.52 -11.81
CA PRO A 51 3.03 -1.18 -12.14
C PRO A 51 2.08 -2.06 -11.34
N TYR A 52 0.99 -1.47 -10.89
CA TYR A 52 -0.14 -2.16 -10.28
C TYR A 52 -1.43 -1.51 -10.80
N ASN A 53 -2.51 -2.28 -10.78
CA ASN A 53 -3.85 -1.88 -11.23
C ASN A 53 -3.89 -1.17 -12.61
N PRO A 54 -3.87 -1.93 -13.71
CA PRO A 54 -3.95 -1.37 -15.05
C PRO A 54 -5.31 -0.68 -15.28
N SER A 55 -5.29 0.53 -15.84
CA SER A 55 -6.47 1.18 -16.39
C SER A 55 -6.85 0.53 -17.72
N LEU A 56 -8.11 0.75 -18.15
CA LEU A 56 -8.59 0.32 -19.46
C LEU A 56 -7.83 0.97 -20.63
N ALA A 57 -7.16 2.11 -20.40
CA ALA A 57 -6.34 2.81 -21.39
C ALA A 57 -4.89 2.26 -21.47
N GLY A 58 -4.54 1.21 -20.73
CA GLY A 58 -3.20 0.63 -20.73
C GLY A 58 -2.17 1.43 -19.92
N THR A 59 -2.61 2.39 -19.10
CA THR A 59 -1.77 3.05 -18.10
C THR A 59 -1.91 2.32 -16.76
N ALA A 60 -0.87 2.24 -15.94
CA ALA A 60 -0.94 1.63 -14.62
C ALA A 60 -0.57 2.63 -13.53
N PHE A 61 -1.04 2.40 -12.31
CA PHE A 61 -0.48 3.09 -11.16
C PHE A 61 0.85 2.44 -10.74
N LEU A 62 1.70 3.14 -9.97
CA LEU A 62 3.01 2.65 -9.53
C LEU A 62 3.08 2.41 -8.02
N ASP A 63 3.53 1.22 -7.64
CA ASP A 63 3.90 0.84 -6.28
C ASP A 63 5.41 1.08 -6.16
N ILE A 64 5.78 2.12 -5.40
CA ILE A 64 7.16 2.56 -5.20
C ILE A 64 7.66 1.99 -3.88
N ARG A 65 8.86 1.40 -3.90
CA ARG A 65 9.50 0.79 -2.74
C ARG A 65 10.90 1.36 -2.54
N TYR A 66 11.11 1.91 -1.36
CA TYR A 66 12.41 2.41 -0.90
C TYR A 66 13.10 1.35 -0.04
N ARG A 67 14.39 1.13 -0.27
CA ARG A 67 15.20 0.23 0.53
C ARG A 67 16.52 0.85 0.91
N TYR A 68 17.00 0.55 2.10
CA TYR A 68 18.35 0.87 2.53
C TYR A 68 19.00 -0.35 3.16
N ARG A 69 20.21 -0.73 2.71
CA ARG A 69 20.90 -1.95 3.15
C ARG A 69 20.05 -3.22 3.03
N GLY A 70 19.17 -3.27 2.03
CA GLY A 70 18.24 -4.37 1.79
C GLY A 70 16.94 -4.33 2.61
N VAL A 71 16.84 -3.46 3.61
CA VAL A 71 15.63 -3.27 4.44
C VAL A 71 14.64 -2.38 3.71
N VAL A 72 13.36 -2.77 3.69
CA VAL A 72 12.29 -1.94 3.14
C VAL A 72 11.91 -0.87 4.15
N LEU A 73 11.91 0.39 3.69
CA LEU A 73 11.57 1.56 4.50
C LEU A 73 10.10 1.93 4.34
N THR A 74 9.52 2.57 5.36
CA THR A 74 8.13 3.04 5.33
C THR A 74 8.10 4.51 4.95
N GLY A 75 7.41 4.86 3.87
CA GLY A 75 7.19 6.23 3.44
C GLY A 75 5.74 6.65 3.66
N ILE A 76 5.53 7.85 4.22
CA ILE A 76 4.21 8.44 4.43
C ILE A 76 4.17 9.80 3.75
N SER A 77 3.20 9.99 2.88
CA SER A 77 2.85 11.34 2.41
C SER A 77 1.80 11.93 3.35
N TYR A 78 2.15 13.04 4.00
CA TYR A 78 1.21 13.77 4.87
C TYR A 78 0.35 14.75 4.06
N ASN A 79 0.79 15.11 2.85
CA ASN A 79 0.02 15.93 1.91
C ASN A 79 -1.32 15.26 1.56
N GLY A 80 -2.42 15.90 1.93
CA GLY A 80 -3.80 15.43 1.66
C GLY A 80 -4.43 14.56 2.75
N TYR A 81 -3.65 14.11 3.73
CA TYR A 81 -4.13 13.33 4.89
C TYR A 81 -3.83 13.99 6.23
N ASP A 82 -3.22 15.17 6.21
CA ASP A 82 -2.86 15.98 7.37
C ASP A 82 -3.97 15.99 8.42
N LYS A 83 -5.21 16.36 8.06
CA LYS A 83 -6.36 16.43 8.97
C LYS A 83 -6.65 15.14 9.74
N TYR A 84 -6.32 13.98 9.17
CA TYR A 84 -6.53 12.66 9.77
C TYR A 84 -5.32 12.16 10.55
N LEU A 85 -4.13 12.52 10.07
CA LEU A 85 -2.87 12.10 10.65
C LEU A 85 -2.41 13.02 11.80
N LEU A 86 -3.08 14.17 11.99
CA LEU A 86 -2.84 15.14 13.06
C LEU A 86 -2.72 14.49 14.44
N LYS A 87 -3.57 13.51 14.78
CA LYS A 87 -3.50 12.83 16.08
C LYS A 87 -2.13 12.17 16.34
N TYR A 88 -1.53 11.56 15.32
CA TYR A 88 -0.19 10.96 15.44
C TYR A 88 0.89 12.02 15.49
N LEU A 89 0.71 13.11 14.75
CA LEU A 89 1.60 14.25 14.74
C LEU A 89 1.64 14.99 16.09
N HIS A 90 0.55 15.02 16.86
CA HIS A 90 0.51 15.64 18.19
C HIS A 90 1.38 14.93 19.25
N GLN A 91 1.74 13.67 19.02
CA GLN A 91 2.61 12.89 19.92
C GLN A 91 4.09 13.07 19.58
N VAL A 92 4.38 13.70 18.45
CA VAL A 92 5.74 14.02 18.00
C VAL A 92 6.17 15.34 18.61
N ASP A 93 7.47 15.49 18.85
CA ASP A 93 8.07 16.76 19.25
C ASP A 93 7.56 17.93 18.38
N PRO A 94 7.21 19.10 18.93
CA PRO A 94 6.60 20.19 18.16
C PRO A 94 7.43 20.66 16.95
N GLU A 95 8.75 20.63 17.03
CA GLU A 95 9.65 21.02 15.94
C GLU A 95 9.63 19.96 14.83
N LEU A 96 9.76 18.69 15.20
CA LEU A 96 9.68 17.59 14.23
C LEU A 96 8.29 17.48 13.60
N ARG A 97 7.23 17.74 14.38
CA ARG A 97 5.85 17.83 13.88
C ARG A 97 5.72 18.91 12.81
N GLU A 98 6.25 20.10 13.07
CA GLU A 98 6.21 21.21 12.11
C GLU A 98 6.94 20.83 10.82
N GLN A 99 8.11 20.20 10.93
CA GLN A 99 8.84 19.66 9.77
C GLN A 99 7.99 18.64 9.00
N ILE A 100 7.42 17.63 9.67
CA ILE A 100 6.57 16.62 9.01
C ILE A 100 5.35 17.25 8.33
N THR A 101 4.70 18.24 8.95
CA THR A 101 3.53 18.92 8.34
C THR A 101 3.89 19.82 7.18
N ARG A 102 5.10 20.39 7.16
CA ARG A 102 5.60 21.23 6.06
C ARG A 102 6.21 20.39 4.93
N SER A 103 6.70 19.21 5.25
CA SER A 103 7.29 18.25 4.33
C SER A 103 6.22 17.38 3.68
N GLY A 104 6.32 17.09 2.39
CA GLY A 104 5.35 16.27 1.69
C GLY A 104 5.46 14.78 2.01
N PHE A 105 6.57 14.16 1.62
CA PHE A 105 6.85 12.73 1.81
C PHE A 105 7.93 12.49 2.86
N THR A 106 7.57 11.80 3.94
CA THR A 106 8.47 11.45 5.05
C THR A 106 8.85 9.97 4.97
N LEU A 107 10.15 9.68 5.01
CA LEU A 107 10.71 8.33 5.01
C LEU A 107 11.26 7.95 6.38
N TYR A 108 10.77 6.85 6.93
CA TYR A 108 11.08 6.38 8.29
C TYR A 108 12.17 5.31 8.27
N PHE A 109 13.20 5.54 9.08
CA PHE A 109 14.28 4.59 9.38
C PHE A 109 14.10 4.07 10.81
N PRO A 110 13.76 2.79 11.00
CA PRO A 110 13.51 2.23 12.32
C PRO A 110 14.78 2.23 13.20
N PRO A 111 14.74 2.80 14.42
CA PRO A 111 15.92 2.96 15.28
C PRO A 111 16.49 1.62 15.78
N GLU A 112 15.70 0.54 15.77
CA GLU A 112 16.20 -0.80 16.08
C GLU A 112 17.14 -1.38 15.00
N GLN A 113 17.17 -0.79 13.82
CA GLN A 113 17.98 -1.22 12.67
C GLN A 113 19.03 -0.18 12.26
N PHE A 114 18.79 1.11 12.53
CA PHE A 114 19.60 2.22 12.02
C PHE A 114 19.95 3.21 13.13
N GLY A 115 21.21 3.65 13.16
CA GLY A 115 21.64 4.71 14.07
C GLY A 115 21.26 6.10 13.54
N ALA A 116 21.01 7.07 14.42
CA ALA A 116 20.69 8.45 14.00
C ALA A 116 21.78 9.07 13.09
N ASP A 117 23.06 8.84 13.41
CA ASP A 117 24.18 9.35 12.60
C ASP A 117 24.25 8.69 11.22
N GLU A 118 23.91 7.40 11.13
CA GLU A 118 23.79 6.66 9.86
C GLU A 118 22.65 7.26 9.01
N VAL A 119 21.50 7.53 9.64
CA VAL A 119 20.35 8.16 8.98
C VAL A 119 20.69 9.57 8.48
N ALA A 120 21.45 10.36 9.26
CA ALA A 120 21.91 11.68 8.82
C ALA A 120 22.85 11.59 7.60
N ARG A 121 23.77 10.61 7.57
CA ARG A 121 24.68 10.40 6.43
C ARG A 121 23.95 9.93 5.17
N VAL A 122 22.98 9.02 5.27
CA VAL A 122 22.18 8.61 4.10
C VAL A 122 21.29 9.76 3.63
N ALA A 123 20.74 10.58 4.53
CA ALA A 123 19.98 11.77 4.13
C ALA A 123 20.86 12.77 3.37
N ALA A 124 22.08 13.03 3.84
CA ALA A 124 23.05 13.87 3.13
C ALA A 124 23.44 13.27 1.76
N CYS A 125 23.65 11.95 1.69
CA CYS A 125 23.92 11.23 0.44
C CYS A 125 22.77 11.39 -0.57
N ILE A 126 21.51 11.16 -0.15
CA ILE A 126 20.32 11.32 -1.00
C ILE A 126 20.22 12.76 -1.50
N ASN A 127 20.41 13.75 -0.61
CA ASN A 127 20.37 15.16 -0.96
C ASN A 127 21.47 15.57 -1.95
N ALA A 128 22.68 15.03 -1.79
CA ALA A 128 23.78 15.29 -2.73
C ALA A 128 23.53 14.69 -4.13
N ASN A 129 22.70 13.65 -4.23
CA ASN A 129 22.43 12.92 -5.47
C ASN A 129 21.01 13.17 -6.02
N GLN A 130 20.34 14.25 -5.60
CA GLN A 130 18.97 14.58 -6.04
C GLN A 130 18.83 14.64 -7.56
N TRP A 131 19.81 15.22 -8.25
CA TRP A 131 19.80 15.28 -9.71
C TRP A 131 19.80 13.89 -10.37
N GLU A 132 20.54 12.93 -9.82
CA GLU A 132 20.57 11.56 -10.35
C GLU A 132 19.23 10.85 -10.11
N LEU A 133 18.63 11.06 -8.94
CA LEU A 133 17.31 10.54 -8.60
C LEU A 133 16.20 11.14 -9.47
N GLU A 134 16.28 12.45 -9.73
CA GLU A 134 15.37 13.14 -10.65
C GLU A 134 15.49 12.57 -12.06
N LYS A 135 16.73 12.45 -12.58
CA LYS A 135 16.99 11.84 -13.89
C LYS A 135 16.44 10.41 -13.99
N ALA A 136 16.61 9.61 -12.94
CA ALA A 136 16.07 8.25 -12.88
C ALA A 136 14.53 8.22 -12.88
N SER A 137 13.89 9.30 -12.44
CA SER A 137 12.43 9.43 -12.39
C SER A 137 11.77 9.65 -13.75
N TYR A 138 12.53 9.95 -14.81
CA TYR A 138 11.99 10.05 -16.18
C TYR A 138 11.91 8.70 -16.91
N LYS A 139 12.23 7.58 -16.24
CA LYS A 139 12.16 6.24 -16.83
C LYS A 139 10.71 5.81 -17.08
N ASN A 140 10.51 5.08 -18.17
CA ASN A 140 9.24 4.41 -18.45
C ASN A 140 9.20 3.04 -17.76
N ILE A 141 8.08 2.76 -17.10
CA ILE A 141 7.85 1.49 -16.42
C ILE A 141 6.90 0.65 -17.26
N PHE A 142 7.30 -0.59 -17.53
CA PHE A 142 6.52 -1.51 -18.33
C PHE A 142 5.97 -2.64 -17.47
N GLY A 143 4.74 -3.06 -17.74
CA GLY A 143 4.08 -4.18 -17.08
C GLY A 143 3.28 -5.00 -18.07
N LYS A 144 3.00 -6.25 -17.72
CA LYS A 144 1.99 -7.05 -18.42
C LYS A 144 1.02 -7.62 -17.39
N PHE A 145 -0.27 -7.45 -17.63
CA PHE A 145 -1.36 -7.98 -16.81
C PHE A 145 -2.18 -9.01 -17.60
N SER A 146 -2.94 -9.85 -16.89
CA SER A 146 -3.85 -10.87 -17.46
C SER A 146 -3.17 -11.81 -18.48
N PHE A 147 -2.36 -12.76 -17.99
CA PHE A 147 -1.62 -13.72 -18.83
C PHE A 147 -0.74 -13.11 -19.93
N GLY A 148 -0.31 -11.85 -19.76
CA GLY A 148 0.54 -11.18 -20.74
C GLY A 148 -0.20 -10.39 -21.83
N LEU A 149 -1.54 -10.36 -21.78
CA LEU A 149 -2.39 -9.81 -22.84
C LEU A 149 -2.50 -8.27 -22.78
N VAL A 150 -2.45 -7.69 -21.58
CA VAL A 150 -2.55 -6.24 -21.40
C VAL A 150 -1.17 -5.69 -21.08
N SER A 151 -0.49 -5.12 -22.07
CA SER A 151 0.72 -4.35 -21.84
C SER A 151 0.36 -3.01 -21.23
N THR A 152 1.00 -2.67 -20.12
CA THR A 152 0.89 -1.33 -19.53
C THR A 152 2.19 -0.58 -19.59
N ARG A 153 2.07 0.74 -19.75
CA ARG A 153 3.16 1.69 -19.67
C ARG A 153 2.77 2.84 -18.76
N THR A 154 3.67 3.20 -17.85
CA THR A 154 3.50 4.38 -17.00
C THR A 154 4.80 5.15 -16.94
N GLU A 155 4.70 6.47 -17.07
CA GLU A 155 5.82 7.37 -16.85
C GLU A 155 5.97 7.66 -15.36
N LEU A 156 7.18 7.46 -14.85
CA LEU A 156 7.47 7.62 -13.43
C LEU A 156 7.51 9.09 -12.98
N SER A 157 7.71 10.03 -13.91
CA SER A 157 7.81 11.48 -13.65
C SER A 157 6.58 12.04 -12.93
N HIS A 158 5.40 11.46 -13.19
CA HIS A 158 4.13 11.86 -12.56
C HIS A 158 4.07 11.48 -11.07
N TYR A 159 4.86 10.51 -10.64
CA TYR A 159 4.86 9.96 -9.27
C TYR A 159 6.00 10.50 -8.43
N LYS A 160 6.95 11.21 -9.05
CA LYS A 160 8.05 11.94 -8.42
C LYS A 160 8.70 11.20 -7.22
N PRO A 161 9.17 9.95 -7.40
CA PRO A 161 9.71 9.15 -6.31
C PRO A 161 10.97 9.74 -5.65
N HIS A 162 11.59 10.73 -6.29
CA HIS A 162 12.74 11.48 -5.78
C HIS A 162 12.36 12.57 -4.77
N GLU A 163 11.10 13.01 -4.73
CA GLU A 163 10.60 14.01 -3.75
C GLU A 163 10.45 13.37 -2.37
N ILE A 164 11.56 12.98 -1.75
CA ILE A 164 11.64 12.62 -0.33
C ILE A 164 11.99 13.91 0.42
N ASP A 165 10.97 14.52 1.04
CA ASP A 165 11.12 15.81 1.70
C ASP A 165 11.74 15.72 3.09
N LEU A 166 11.53 14.58 3.77
CA LEU A 166 11.98 14.39 5.13
C LEU A 166 12.42 12.94 5.38
N ILE A 167 13.57 12.76 6.03
CA ILE A 167 14.10 11.46 6.45
C ILE A 167 14.31 11.49 7.95
N ILE A 168 13.74 10.53 8.67
CA ILE A 168 13.76 10.52 10.14
C ILE A 168 14.12 9.16 10.69
N CYS A 169 14.91 9.16 11.77
CA CYS A 169 15.24 7.97 12.55
C CYS A 169 14.16 7.75 13.61
N ALA A 170 13.08 7.07 13.22
CA ALA A 170 11.95 6.78 14.08
C ALA A 170 11.18 5.57 13.54
N ASN A 171 10.45 4.91 14.43
CA ASN A 171 9.44 3.95 14.01
C ASN A 171 8.26 4.68 13.37
N SER A 172 7.81 4.19 12.22
CA SER A 172 6.59 4.73 11.62
C SER A 172 5.39 4.37 12.49
N PRO A 173 4.54 5.34 12.87
CA PRO A 173 3.34 5.06 13.68
C PRO A 173 2.27 4.30 12.88
N ILE A 174 2.35 4.32 11.54
CA ILE A 174 1.36 3.78 10.63
C ILE A 174 2.01 2.68 9.80
N ALA A 175 1.38 1.51 9.76
CA ALA A 175 1.79 0.41 8.89
C ALA A 175 1.24 0.58 7.47
N ASP A 176 -0.04 0.97 7.34
CA ASP A 176 -0.71 1.26 6.08
C ASP A 176 -1.82 2.30 6.28
N LEU A 177 -2.11 3.05 5.22
CA LEU A 177 -3.18 4.05 5.15
C LEU A 177 -3.92 3.82 3.85
N TYR A 178 -5.23 3.59 3.90
CA TYR A 178 -6.07 3.48 2.71
C TYR A 178 -7.06 4.61 2.69
N SER A 179 -7.28 5.24 1.54
CA SER A 179 -8.32 6.27 1.43
C SER A 179 -9.16 6.10 0.18
N ASP A 180 -10.40 6.54 0.32
CA ASP A 180 -11.32 6.89 -0.76
C ASP A 180 -11.78 8.35 -0.57
N ASP A 181 -12.66 8.84 -1.44
CA ASP A 181 -13.14 10.24 -1.46
C ASP A 181 -13.75 10.75 -0.14
N TYR A 182 -14.30 9.87 0.71
CA TYR A 182 -15.00 10.23 1.95
C TYR A 182 -14.64 9.34 3.15
N LEU A 183 -13.67 8.45 3.00
CA LEU A 183 -13.28 7.53 4.08
C LEU A 183 -11.78 7.28 4.07
N THR A 184 -11.21 7.12 5.26
CA THR A 184 -9.81 6.80 5.44
C THR A 184 -9.68 5.68 6.46
N ILE A 185 -8.88 4.67 6.15
CA ILE A 185 -8.61 3.52 7.00
C ILE A 185 -7.14 3.58 7.38
N ILE A 186 -6.87 3.75 8.66
CA ILE A 186 -5.51 3.78 9.21
C ILE A 186 -5.25 2.44 9.88
N ILE A 187 -4.16 1.78 9.49
CA ILE A 187 -3.63 0.62 10.17
C ILE A 187 -2.38 1.07 10.92
N GLU A 188 -2.49 1.15 12.24
CA GLU A 188 -1.37 1.51 13.11
C GLU A 188 -0.31 0.40 13.11
N ARG A 189 0.94 0.77 13.40
CA ARG A 189 2.08 -0.16 13.46
C ARG A 189 1.86 -1.28 14.48
N GLU A 190 1.19 -0.97 15.58
CA GLU A 190 0.84 -1.92 16.64
C GLU A 190 -0.35 -2.83 16.26
N GLY A 191 -0.99 -2.55 15.12
CA GLY A 191 -2.06 -3.37 14.56
C GLY A 191 -3.47 -2.87 14.86
N ALA A 192 -3.67 -1.75 15.55
CA ALA A 192 -5.02 -1.16 15.65
C ALA A 192 -5.49 -0.68 14.26
N VAL A 193 -6.79 -0.79 14.01
CA VAL A 193 -7.42 -0.34 12.76
C VAL A 193 -8.44 0.73 13.08
N ILE A 194 -8.24 1.91 12.51
CA ILE A 194 -9.11 3.08 12.67
C ILE A 194 -9.82 3.34 11.36
N LEU A 195 -11.13 3.55 11.43
CA LEU A 195 -11.95 4.02 10.32
C LEU A 195 -12.29 5.49 10.56
N LEU A 196 -12.01 6.33 9.57
CA LEU A 196 -12.37 7.73 9.53
C LEU A 196 -13.41 7.91 8.44
N ILE A 197 -14.51 8.58 8.76
CA ILE A 197 -15.61 8.82 7.82
C ILE A 197 -15.88 10.32 7.75
N GLU A 198 -15.83 10.89 6.56
CA GLU A 198 -16.26 12.25 6.28
C GLU A 198 -17.73 12.27 5.84
N PRO A 199 -18.58 13.11 6.45
CA PRO A 199 -19.92 13.30 5.95
C PRO A 199 -19.85 13.95 4.55
N ALA A 200 -20.36 13.24 3.54
CA ALA A 200 -20.31 13.65 2.14
C ALA A 200 -20.84 15.09 1.95
N GLY A 201 -20.07 15.92 1.23
CA GLY A 201 -20.47 17.29 0.91
C GLY A 201 -20.39 18.29 2.08
N THR A 202 -19.74 17.95 3.19
CA THR A 202 -19.60 18.83 4.35
C THR A 202 -18.14 19.25 4.60
N LYS A 203 -17.94 20.40 5.27
CA LYS A 203 -16.62 20.81 5.82
C LYS A 203 -16.41 20.29 7.26
N VAL A 204 -17.21 19.31 7.69
CA VAL A 204 -17.17 18.78 9.05
C VAL A 204 -15.94 17.87 9.17
N PRO A 205 -15.20 17.91 10.30
CA PRO A 205 -14.10 16.98 10.53
C PRO A 205 -14.56 15.52 10.45
N ALA A 206 -13.70 14.63 9.95
CA ALA A 206 -13.99 13.19 9.98
C ALA A 206 -14.29 12.69 11.40
N GLU A 207 -15.26 11.80 11.51
CA GLU A 207 -15.48 11.01 12.73
C GLU A 207 -14.56 9.79 12.73
N ALA A 208 -13.92 9.54 13.88
CA ALA A 208 -12.95 8.47 14.05
C ALA A 208 -13.52 7.33 14.89
N PHE A 209 -13.48 6.13 14.32
CA PHE A 209 -13.99 4.91 14.92
C PHE A 209 -12.87 3.89 15.11
N SER A 210 -12.80 3.29 16.31
CA SER A 210 -12.02 2.06 16.48
C SER A 210 -12.73 0.95 15.72
N TRP A 211 -12.14 0.51 14.62
CA TRP A 211 -12.78 -0.39 13.70
C TRP A 211 -12.35 -1.83 13.91
N GLY A 212 -11.11 -2.08 14.32
CA GLY A 212 -10.64 -3.44 14.49
C GLY A 212 -9.15 -3.57 14.78
N LYS A 213 -8.59 -4.72 14.41
CA LYS A 213 -7.18 -5.06 14.64
C LYS A 213 -6.58 -5.95 13.54
N VAL A 214 -5.28 -5.88 13.40
CA VAL A 214 -4.45 -6.78 12.62
C VAL A 214 -4.06 -7.96 13.49
N LEU A 215 -4.41 -9.16 13.03
CA LEU A 215 -4.03 -10.42 13.61
C LEU A 215 -2.91 -11.06 12.78
N PRO A 216 -2.05 -11.86 13.41
CA PRO A 216 -1.05 -12.62 12.67
C PRO A 216 -1.72 -13.56 11.66
N PRO A 217 -0.99 -13.93 10.59
CA PRO A 217 -1.40 -14.99 9.67
C PRO A 217 -1.74 -16.27 10.44
N ARG A 218 -2.69 -17.07 9.94
CA ARG A 218 -2.86 -18.45 10.45
C ARG A 218 -1.65 -19.29 10.03
N PHE A 219 -1.29 -20.29 10.83
CA PHE A 219 -0.19 -21.22 10.56
C PHE A 219 -0.17 -21.68 9.08
N GLY A 220 1.00 -21.63 8.44
CA GLY A 220 1.20 -22.17 7.08
C GLY A 220 1.31 -21.15 5.93
N PHE A 221 1.77 -19.93 6.19
CA PHE A 221 1.93 -18.83 5.23
C PHE A 221 0.61 -18.18 4.77
N GLY A 222 0.57 -16.86 4.89
CA GLY A 222 -0.56 -16.04 4.46
C GLY A 222 -0.34 -14.58 4.85
N ARG A 223 -1.18 -13.71 4.32
CA ARG A 223 -1.22 -12.30 4.71
C ARG A 223 -1.73 -12.13 6.15
N PRO A 224 -1.30 -11.08 6.87
CA PRO A 224 -1.93 -10.70 8.13
C PRO A 224 -3.45 -10.59 7.96
N ARG A 225 -4.19 -10.90 9.02
CA ARG A 225 -5.66 -10.91 8.96
C ARG A 225 -6.18 -9.62 9.55
N LEU A 226 -7.11 -8.97 8.87
CA LEU A 226 -7.78 -7.77 9.33
C LEU A 226 -9.12 -8.17 9.93
N GLU A 227 -9.23 -8.12 11.25
CA GLU A 227 -10.48 -8.39 11.97
C GLU A 227 -11.18 -7.07 12.27
N LEU A 228 -12.41 -6.90 11.76
CA LEU A 228 -13.15 -5.62 11.83
C LEU A 228 -14.49 -5.81 12.53
N ASN A 229 -14.73 -4.98 13.54
CA ASN A 229 -16.00 -4.84 14.23
C ASN A 229 -16.95 -3.97 13.40
N PRO A 230 -18.26 -4.25 13.39
CA PRO A 230 -19.21 -3.40 12.68
C PRO A 230 -19.26 -2.01 13.33
N VAL A 231 -19.16 -0.97 12.50
CA VAL A 231 -19.41 0.43 12.87
C VAL A 231 -20.68 0.88 12.18
N ILE A 232 -21.56 1.56 12.89
CA ILE A 232 -22.78 2.14 12.32
C ILE A 232 -22.64 3.65 12.29
N PHE A 233 -22.75 4.25 11.11
CA PHE A 233 -22.66 5.70 10.92
C PHE A 233 -23.71 6.15 9.89
N ASN A 234 -24.53 7.14 10.25
CA ASN A 234 -25.65 7.63 9.42
C ASN A 234 -26.59 6.55 8.88
N GLY A 235 -26.79 5.46 9.63
CA GLY A 235 -27.63 4.32 9.22
C GLY A 235 -26.94 3.32 8.29
N GLU A 236 -25.70 3.58 7.88
CA GLU A 236 -24.87 2.64 7.12
C GLU A 236 -24.01 1.79 8.06
N THR A 237 -23.77 0.53 7.67
CA THR A 237 -22.92 -0.40 8.42
C THR A 237 -21.59 -0.62 7.70
N TYR A 238 -20.50 -0.34 8.39
CA TYR A 238 -19.13 -0.49 7.95
C TYR A 238 -18.52 -1.70 8.65
N ASP A 239 -18.55 -2.86 7.99
CA ASP A 239 -18.10 -4.14 8.53
C ASP A 239 -17.03 -4.81 7.64
N SER A 240 -16.73 -6.08 7.92
CA SER A 240 -15.80 -6.88 7.13
C SER A 240 -16.26 -7.12 5.68
N GLN A 241 -17.56 -7.09 5.37
CA GLN A 241 -18.05 -7.24 3.99
C GLN A 241 -17.88 -5.93 3.22
N PHE A 242 -18.22 -4.81 3.86
CA PHE A 242 -17.92 -3.49 3.34
C PHE A 242 -16.43 -3.34 3.01
N ALA A 243 -15.55 -3.67 3.95
CA ALA A 243 -14.10 -3.59 3.76
C ALA A 243 -13.57 -4.46 2.62
N LYS A 244 -14.18 -5.64 2.37
CA LYS A 244 -13.81 -6.51 1.24
C LYS A 244 -14.22 -5.90 -0.10
N LEU A 245 -15.34 -5.20 -0.17
CA LEU A 245 -15.78 -4.52 -1.39
C LEU A 245 -14.91 -3.29 -1.64
N LEU A 246 -14.78 -2.45 -0.61
CA LEU A 246 -13.96 -1.25 -0.63
C LEU A 246 -12.49 -1.55 -0.94
N GLY A 247 -11.92 -2.60 -0.33
CA GLY A 247 -10.56 -3.05 -0.54
C GLY A 247 -10.28 -3.59 -1.93
N ARG A 248 -11.20 -3.46 -2.89
CA ARG A 248 -10.95 -3.65 -4.34
C ARG A 248 -10.66 -2.32 -5.05
N HIS A 249 -11.04 -1.21 -4.44
CA HIS A 249 -11.06 0.12 -5.05
C HIS A 249 -10.20 1.16 -4.29
N THR A 250 -9.93 0.95 -3.00
CA THR A 250 -9.06 1.83 -2.21
C THR A 250 -7.60 1.45 -2.27
N TYR A 251 -6.73 2.45 -2.27
CA TYR A 251 -5.27 2.28 -2.38
C TYR A 251 -4.56 2.71 -1.08
N GLY A 252 -3.57 1.90 -0.69
CA GLY A 252 -2.76 2.05 0.51
C GLY A 252 -1.64 3.09 0.41
N LEU A 253 -0.78 3.21 1.43
CA LEU A 253 0.50 3.94 1.34
C LEU A 253 1.40 3.38 0.24
N ASN A 254 1.46 2.05 0.17
CA ASN A 254 2.15 1.33 -0.91
C ASN A 254 1.28 1.21 -2.17
N ARG A 255 0.18 1.97 -2.21
CA ARG A 255 -0.88 2.02 -3.21
C ARG A 255 -1.49 0.68 -3.63
N ARG A 256 -1.23 -0.38 -2.87
CA ARG A 256 -1.92 -1.66 -2.96
C ARG A 256 -3.30 -1.56 -2.34
N THR A 257 -4.22 -2.44 -2.70
CA THR A 257 -5.51 -2.46 -2.03
C THR A 257 -5.45 -3.19 -0.69
N ILE A 258 -6.42 -2.93 0.21
CA ILE A 258 -6.50 -3.62 1.51
C ILE A 258 -6.46 -5.13 1.32
N ASN A 259 -7.21 -5.62 0.34
CA ASN A 259 -7.29 -7.05 0.04
C ASN A 259 -6.02 -7.62 -0.60
N GLN A 260 -5.02 -6.81 -0.94
CA GLN A 260 -3.71 -7.26 -1.41
C GLN A 260 -2.73 -7.42 -0.25
N ASN A 261 -2.80 -6.56 0.77
CA ASN A 261 -1.92 -6.61 1.94
C ASN A 261 -2.48 -7.47 3.08
N TYR A 262 -3.81 -7.51 3.24
CA TYR A 262 -4.49 -8.16 4.36
C TYR A 262 -5.54 -9.17 3.89
N LYS A 263 -5.81 -10.16 4.73
CA LYS A 263 -6.99 -11.02 4.61
C LYS A 263 -8.08 -10.49 5.54
N VAL A 264 -9.09 -9.83 5.00
CA VAL A 264 -10.23 -9.35 5.80
C VAL A 264 -11.06 -10.54 6.30
N VAL A 265 -11.25 -10.61 7.61
CA VAL A 265 -11.98 -11.70 8.30
C VAL A 265 -13.05 -11.12 9.22
N PRO A 266 -14.21 -11.80 9.35
CA PRO A 266 -15.21 -11.40 10.34
C PRO A 266 -14.65 -11.56 11.76
N PRO A 267 -15.20 -10.81 12.73
CA PRO A 267 -14.85 -10.97 14.13
C PRO A 267 -15.20 -12.37 14.60
N VAL A 268 -14.31 -12.99 15.38
CA VAL A 268 -14.60 -14.27 16.03
C VAL A 268 -15.71 -14.04 17.06
N SER A 269 -16.90 -14.59 16.82
CA SER A 269 -17.97 -14.60 17.83
C SER A 269 -17.45 -15.27 19.10
N THR A 270 -17.50 -14.55 20.21
CA THR A 270 -17.18 -15.04 21.55
C THR A 270 -18.33 -15.81 22.19
N ASP A 271 -19.46 -15.96 21.50
CA ASP A 271 -20.59 -16.77 21.98
C ASP A 271 -20.29 -18.25 21.71
N ARG A 272 -19.63 -18.88 22.69
CA ARG A 272 -19.53 -20.33 22.84
C ARG A 272 -19.81 -20.73 24.27
#